data_AF-A0A817EA02-F1
#
_entry.id   AF-A0A817EA02-F1
#
_cell.length_a   1.000
_cell.length_b   1.000
_cell.length_c   1.000
_cell.angle_alpha   90.00
_cell.angle_beta   90.00
_cell.angle_gamma   90.00
#
_symmetry.space_group_name_H-M   'P 1'
#
loop_
_entity.id
_entity.type
_entity.pdbx_description
1 polymer ?
#
loop_
_entity_poly.entity_id
_entity_poly.type
_entity_poly.pdbx_seq_one_letter_code
_entity_poly.pdbx_strand_id
1 'polypeptide(L)'
;MPIVHNPDERFYILPLANDSVLIGGFLRESKPIFLNGVPDTFNYSLLPDNWDDFHWILNNAIKRFPILGESEYDTIITGADSYTPDGRLIMNESAEIDNYFVASGTNGNGIAVAGGVGKYIAELIHTGNTDLSTWPIDIRRFMRLHTNKRFLKDRLREIPGQQYSLKYPTYGMSLYRTGRKLRVSALHPKLQAAGAVFGEVLGYERPLFFNLDESEKSENIEDLSKQGTFGKARWFNIVKREYNACRKGVAVIDMTSFTKYELKSANRSVVDFLQMLCANNIDKPIGTVIHTGMLNEQGGYENDCSVIRLDDYHFLLISPTSQSTRSMKWLKSHVPEDGSIFLSDVTSLYTALNVIGPKAKYLLAELSDENFNDFARMTCREIDVGFVSHIYAMRLTHTGEDGFMLYIPSEYALCVYEQLMEQGKDYGIINAGYKEIEFVVLITVIYLFFVVSYFAQRTLRIERMYAFWGQDIDKTTTPFDLNREFRVSFDKEFIGKEALLRQKKEGIQKRFIQFLLEDHDKDADPWPWSGEPIYRNGEFCGFVTSTAYGFTLGKQVGTSGISKIMAKVF
;
A
#
# COMPACT_ATOMS: atom_id res chain seq x y z
N MET A 1 -19.68 32.62 -15.86
CA MET A 1 -19.98 31.18 -15.66
C MET A 1 -18.96 30.59 -14.68
N PRO A 2 -19.28 29.60 -13.84
CA PRO A 2 -18.25 28.84 -13.11
C PRO A 2 -17.48 27.89 -14.05
N ILE A 3 -16.37 27.33 -13.58
CA ILE A 3 -15.75 26.18 -14.25
C ILE A 3 -16.69 24.98 -14.10
N VAL A 4 -16.99 24.31 -15.21
CA VAL A 4 -17.88 23.14 -15.23
C VAL A 4 -17.06 21.89 -15.49
N HIS A 5 -17.25 20.86 -14.68
CA HIS A 5 -16.77 19.51 -14.96
C HIS A 5 -17.96 18.58 -15.16
N ASN A 6 -17.92 17.77 -16.21
CA ASN A 6 -18.88 16.71 -16.47
C ASN A 6 -18.11 15.39 -16.63
N PRO A 7 -17.85 14.67 -15.52
CA PRO A 7 -17.09 13.43 -15.56
C PRO A 7 -17.78 12.31 -16.36
N ASP A 8 -19.11 12.23 -16.31
CA ASP A 8 -19.89 11.19 -17.00
C ASP A 8 -19.70 11.26 -18.53
N GLU A 9 -19.74 12.47 -19.07
CA GLU A 9 -19.52 12.76 -20.49
C GLU A 9 -18.07 13.13 -20.82
N ARG A 10 -17.20 13.12 -19.80
CA ARG A 10 -15.74 13.27 -19.82
C ARG A 10 -15.19 14.60 -20.36
N PHE A 11 -15.87 15.70 -20.10
CA PHE A 11 -15.41 17.03 -20.51
C PHE A 11 -15.43 18.02 -19.35
N TYR A 12 -14.75 19.15 -19.54
CA TYR A 12 -14.84 20.34 -18.72
C TYR A 12 -14.95 21.58 -19.59
N ILE A 13 -15.58 22.62 -19.05
CA ILE A 13 -15.72 23.92 -19.70
C ILE A 13 -15.16 25.00 -18.78
N LEU A 14 -14.23 25.79 -19.31
CA LEU A 14 -13.65 26.95 -18.66
C LEU A 14 -14.14 28.22 -19.37
N PRO A 15 -14.77 29.18 -18.69
CA PRO A 15 -15.06 30.48 -19.27
C PRO A 15 -13.77 31.26 -19.51
N LEU A 16 -13.68 31.89 -20.67
CA LEU A 16 -12.60 32.81 -21.04
C LEU A 16 -13.15 34.23 -21.17
N ALA A 17 -12.28 35.18 -21.53
CA ALA A 17 -12.71 36.55 -21.85
C ALA A 17 -13.53 36.61 -23.15
N ASN A 18 -14.21 37.74 -23.39
CA ASN A 18 -14.93 38.02 -24.64
C ASN A 18 -16.02 36.99 -25.00
N ASP A 19 -16.81 36.56 -24.00
CA ASP A 19 -17.92 35.60 -24.18
C ASP A 19 -17.51 34.26 -24.82
N SER A 20 -16.23 33.88 -24.70
CA SER A 20 -15.69 32.63 -25.21
C SER A 20 -15.55 31.58 -24.10
N VAL A 21 -15.46 30.31 -24.49
CA VAL A 21 -15.26 29.18 -23.59
C VAL A 21 -14.19 28.24 -24.13
N LEU A 22 -13.41 27.64 -23.24
CA LEU A 22 -12.52 26.53 -23.55
C LEU A 22 -13.21 25.23 -23.15
N ILE A 23 -13.26 24.29 -24.08
CA ILE A 23 -13.76 22.94 -23.86
C ILE A 23 -12.58 21.98 -23.90
N GLY A 24 -12.39 21.19 -22.84
CA GLY A 24 -11.36 20.17 -22.78
C GLY A 24 -11.91 18.87 -22.22
N GLY A 25 -11.14 17.79 -22.33
CA GLY A 25 -11.55 16.49 -21.79
C GLY A 25 -10.45 15.44 -21.93
N PHE A 26 -10.72 14.26 -21.38
CA PHE A 26 -9.77 13.15 -21.36
C PHE A 26 -10.28 11.99 -22.21
N LEU A 27 -9.47 11.59 -23.19
CA LEU A 27 -9.73 10.39 -23.98
C LEU A 27 -9.75 9.14 -23.07
N ARG A 28 -10.59 8.16 -23.42
CA ARG A 28 -10.67 6.88 -22.69
C ARG A 28 -9.36 6.09 -22.79
N GLU A 29 -8.78 6.07 -23.98
CA GLU A 29 -7.44 5.55 -24.23
C GLU A 29 -6.56 6.71 -24.66
N SER A 30 -5.50 6.95 -23.89
CA SER A 30 -4.52 7.97 -24.21
C SER A 30 -3.50 7.45 -25.24
N LYS A 31 -2.78 8.39 -25.87
CA LYS A 31 -1.74 8.10 -26.85
C LYS A 31 -0.38 8.48 -26.26
N PRO A 32 0.40 7.53 -25.72
CA PRO A 32 1.75 7.81 -25.24
C PRO A 32 2.64 8.27 -26.40
N ILE A 33 3.26 9.44 -26.22
CA ILE A 33 4.19 10.05 -27.17
C ILE A 33 5.59 10.16 -26.56
N PHE A 34 6.59 10.57 -27.35
CA PHE A 34 7.96 10.81 -26.90
C PHE A 34 8.64 9.64 -26.17
N LEU A 35 8.30 8.39 -26.55
CA LEU A 35 8.87 7.17 -25.95
C LEU A 35 10.40 7.05 -26.11
N ASN A 36 10.94 7.69 -27.13
CA ASN A 36 12.38 7.72 -27.43
C ASN A 36 13.06 9.01 -26.94
N GLY A 37 12.36 9.84 -26.17
CA GLY A 37 12.79 11.17 -25.76
C GLY A 37 11.91 12.24 -26.41
N VAL A 38 11.87 13.40 -25.74
CA VAL A 38 11.28 14.62 -26.30
C VAL A 38 12.28 15.22 -27.29
N PRO A 39 11.88 15.56 -28.53
CA PRO A 39 12.77 16.21 -29.47
C PRO A 39 13.28 17.56 -28.92
N ASP A 40 14.55 17.89 -29.12
CA ASP A 40 15.14 19.16 -28.64
C ASP A 40 14.43 20.40 -29.23
N THR A 41 13.81 20.24 -30.40
CA THR A 41 13.02 21.28 -31.08
C THR A 41 11.61 21.44 -30.52
N PHE A 42 11.17 20.58 -29.60
CA PHE A 42 9.83 20.64 -29.01
C PHE A 42 9.80 21.63 -27.84
N ASN A 43 9.90 22.92 -28.16
CA ASN A 43 9.75 24.02 -27.21
C ASN A 43 8.67 24.99 -27.72
N TYR A 44 7.79 25.46 -26.82
CA TYR A 44 6.64 26.32 -27.18
C TYR A 44 5.83 25.82 -28.39
N SER A 45 5.79 24.49 -28.58
CA SER A 45 5.23 23.82 -29.74
C SER A 45 3.99 23.02 -29.34
N LEU A 46 3.03 22.94 -30.24
CA LEU A 46 1.85 22.10 -30.11
C LEU A 46 1.98 20.85 -30.98
N LEU A 47 1.23 19.82 -30.65
CA LEU A 47 1.04 18.67 -31.51
C LEU A 47 0.05 19.05 -32.63
N PRO A 48 0.06 18.32 -33.77
CA PRO A 48 -0.92 18.53 -34.82
C PRO A 48 -2.36 18.46 -34.29
N ASP A 49 -3.22 19.31 -34.85
CA ASP A 49 -4.64 19.31 -34.58
C ASP A 49 -5.26 17.93 -34.85
N ASN A 50 -6.08 17.46 -33.93
CA ASN A 50 -6.76 16.17 -34.06
C ASN A 50 -8.24 16.29 -33.71
N TRP A 51 -9.00 16.78 -34.69
CA TRP A 51 -10.44 16.95 -34.58
C TRP A 51 -11.17 15.62 -34.42
N ASP A 52 -10.68 14.52 -35.01
CA ASP A 52 -11.34 13.21 -34.93
C ASP A 52 -11.39 12.69 -33.48
N ASP A 53 -10.28 12.82 -32.74
CA ASP A 53 -10.23 12.44 -31.32
C ASP A 53 -11.11 13.36 -30.47
N PHE A 54 -11.11 14.67 -30.76
CA PHE A 54 -11.84 15.66 -29.97
C PHE A 54 -13.35 15.67 -30.26
N HIS A 55 -13.77 15.26 -31.46
CA HIS A 55 -15.16 15.31 -31.92
C HIS A 55 -16.11 14.61 -30.96
N TRP A 56 -15.71 13.49 -30.35
CA TRP A 56 -16.52 12.78 -29.36
C TRP A 56 -16.78 13.62 -28.09
N ILE A 57 -15.75 14.31 -27.58
CA ILE A 57 -15.84 15.19 -26.41
C ILE A 57 -16.73 16.39 -26.74
N LEU A 58 -16.50 17.00 -27.91
CA LEU A 58 -17.26 18.16 -28.38
C LEU A 58 -18.75 17.84 -28.55
N ASN A 59 -19.11 16.72 -29.17
CA ASN A 59 -20.50 16.31 -29.35
C ASN A 59 -21.24 16.16 -28.02
N ASN A 60 -20.58 15.58 -27.00
CA ASN A 60 -21.18 15.48 -25.67
C ASN A 60 -21.36 16.87 -25.03
N ALA A 61 -20.39 17.76 -25.18
CA ALA A 61 -20.49 19.12 -24.69
C ALA A 61 -21.66 19.89 -25.37
N ILE A 62 -21.79 19.80 -26.70
CA ILE A 62 -22.90 20.41 -27.47
C ILE A 62 -24.25 19.83 -27.02
N LYS A 63 -24.34 18.51 -26.83
CA LYS A 63 -25.57 17.87 -26.35
C LYS A 63 -26.00 18.42 -24.99
N ARG A 64 -25.05 18.70 -24.09
CA ARG A 64 -25.32 19.26 -22.77
C ARG A 64 -25.57 20.77 -22.79
N PHE A 65 -24.88 21.48 -23.67
CA PHE A 65 -24.94 22.93 -23.84
C PHE A 65 -25.21 23.26 -25.32
N PRO A 66 -26.49 23.24 -25.77
CA PRO A 66 -26.83 23.40 -27.18
C PRO A 66 -26.31 24.68 -27.83
N ILE A 67 -26.15 25.76 -27.05
CA ILE A 67 -25.59 27.04 -27.50
C ILE A 67 -24.17 26.91 -28.10
N LEU A 68 -23.41 25.88 -27.69
CA LEU A 68 -22.09 25.59 -28.26
C LEU A 68 -22.17 25.15 -29.72
N GLY A 69 -23.28 24.55 -30.15
CA GLY A 69 -23.49 24.15 -31.55
C GLY A 69 -23.78 25.33 -32.48
N GLU A 70 -24.17 26.48 -31.93
CA GLU A 70 -24.42 27.73 -32.66
C GLU A 70 -23.20 28.68 -32.64
N SER A 71 -22.16 28.31 -31.90
CA SER A 71 -20.96 29.13 -31.70
C SER A 71 -19.94 28.91 -32.81
N GLU A 72 -19.14 29.94 -33.12
CA GLU A 72 -17.99 29.81 -34.01
C GLU A 72 -16.83 29.11 -33.28
N TYR A 73 -16.22 28.13 -33.94
CA TYR A 73 -15.04 27.43 -33.42
C TYR A 73 -13.78 28.22 -33.81
N ASP A 74 -13.02 28.66 -32.81
CA ASP A 74 -11.83 29.49 -33.04
C ASP A 74 -10.59 28.61 -33.32
N THR A 75 -10.23 27.72 -32.39
CA THR A 75 -8.98 26.96 -32.46
C THR A 75 -9.06 25.67 -31.64
N ILE A 76 -8.36 24.62 -32.07
CA ILE A 76 -8.09 23.43 -31.24
C ILE A 76 -6.63 23.46 -30.77
N ILE A 77 -6.40 23.11 -29.51
CA ILE A 77 -5.05 23.05 -28.92
C ILE A 77 -4.76 21.60 -28.54
N THR A 78 -3.85 20.96 -29.27
CA THR A 78 -3.34 19.63 -28.92
C THR A 78 -2.01 19.76 -28.19
N GLY A 79 -2.03 19.61 -26.86
CA GLY A 79 -0.84 19.69 -26.01
C GLY A 79 -0.28 18.32 -25.62
N ALA A 80 1.03 18.28 -25.34
CA ALA A 80 1.67 17.16 -24.65
C ALA A 80 1.65 17.40 -23.14
N ASP A 81 1.41 16.36 -22.35
CA ASP A 81 1.38 16.44 -20.90
C ASP A 81 2.00 15.20 -20.25
N SER A 82 2.46 15.34 -19.00
CA SER A 82 3.24 14.34 -18.28
C SER A 82 2.40 13.56 -17.29
N TYR A 83 2.26 12.25 -17.54
CA TYR A 83 1.55 11.33 -16.67
C TYR A 83 2.49 10.31 -16.03
N THR A 84 2.13 9.87 -14.83
CA THR A 84 2.84 8.85 -14.06
C THR A 84 2.09 7.52 -14.11
N PRO A 85 2.75 6.38 -13.79
CA PRO A 85 2.13 5.05 -13.88
C PRO A 85 0.88 4.84 -13.02
N ASP A 86 0.68 5.68 -12.00
CA ASP A 86 -0.46 5.62 -11.07
C ASP A 86 -1.37 6.86 -11.14
N GLY A 87 -1.09 7.79 -12.05
CA GLY A 87 -1.84 9.03 -12.20
C GLY A 87 -1.69 10.01 -11.02
N ARG A 88 -0.66 9.83 -10.18
CA ARG A 88 -0.34 10.73 -9.06
C ARG A 88 0.97 11.46 -9.30
N LEU A 89 1.08 12.70 -8.84
CA LEU A 89 2.32 13.46 -8.99
C LEU A 89 3.50 12.78 -8.29
N ILE A 90 4.72 13.07 -8.74
CA ILE A 90 5.95 12.55 -8.18
C ILE A 90 6.72 13.71 -7.54
N MET A 91 7.01 13.59 -6.25
CA MET A 91 7.78 14.57 -5.50
C MET A 91 8.74 13.93 -4.48
N ASN A 92 9.59 14.75 -3.86
CA ASN A 92 10.64 14.40 -2.88
C ASN A 92 11.99 14.00 -3.51
N GLU A 93 12.97 13.79 -2.63
CA GLU A 93 14.31 13.33 -2.97
C GLU A 93 14.31 11.92 -3.56
N SER A 94 15.12 11.70 -4.59
CA SER A 94 15.29 10.39 -5.22
C SER A 94 15.96 9.38 -4.29
N ALA A 95 15.74 8.09 -4.55
CA ALA A 95 16.41 7.03 -3.80
C ALA A 95 17.86 6.82 -4.27
N GLU A 96 18.15 7.14 -5.53
CA GLU A 96 19.39 6.79 -6.22
C GLU A 96 20.49 7.84 -6.09
N ILE A 97 20.13 9.12 -5.96
CA ILE A 97 21.06 10.25 -5.93
C ILE A 97 20.71 11.15 -4.75
N ASP A 98 21.68 11.37 -3.87
CA ASP A 98 21.57 12.29 -2.75
C ASP A 98 21.42 13.74 -3.22
N ASN A 99 20.60 14.52 -2.53
CA ASN A 99 20.29 15.92 -2.83
C ASN A 99 19.66 16.14 -4.22
N TYR A 100 19.10 15.09 -4.85
CA TYR A 100 18.38 15.20 -6.11
C TYR A 100 16.87 15.15 -5.86
N PHE A 101 16.22 16.32 -5.94
CA PHE A 101 14.78 16.48 -5.70
C PHE A 101 14.01 16.43 -7.02
N VAL A 102 12.92 15.67 -7.02
CA VAL A 102 12.00 15.59 -8.15
C VAL A 102 10.69 16.27 -7.77
N ALA A 103 10.09 16.97 -8.72
CA ALA A 103 8.74 17.51 -8.67
C ALA A 103 8.17 17.50 -10.09
N SER A 104 7.61 16.36 -10.51
CA SER A 104 7.23 16.13 -11.91
C SER A 104 5.98 15.24 -12.04
N GLY A 105 5.53 15.03 -13.29
CA GLY A 105 4.41 14.15 -13.60
C GLY A 105 3.10 14.63 -12.97
N THR A 106 2.74 15.89 -13.15
CA THR A 106 1.59 16.53 -12.48
C THR A 106 0.22 16.12 -13.04
N ASN A 107 0.17 15.21 -14.03
CA ASN A 107 -1.04 14.57 -14.56
C ASN A 107 -2.15 15.59 -14.92
N GLY A 108 -1.84 16.60 -15.72
CA GLY A 108 -2.81 17.63 -16.14
C GLY A 108 -3.17 18.68 -15.10
N ASN A 109 -2.63 18.59 -13.89
CA ASN A 109 -2.97 19.50 -12.78
C ASN A 109 -1.81 20.43 -12.39
N GLY A 110 -0.76 20.52 -13.21
CA GLY A 110 0.47 21.26 -12.87
C GLY A 110 0.25 22.68 -12.38
N ILE A 111 -0.60 23.45 -13.06
CA ILE A 111 -0.89 24.84 -12.69
C ILE A 111 -1.61 24.91 -11.33
N ALA A 112 -2.57 24.03 -11.08
CA ALA A 112 -3.36 24.03 -9.84
C ALA A 112 -2.50 23.70 -8.62
N VAL A 113 -1.48 22.83 -8.78
CA VAL A 113 -0.65 22.35 -7.66
C VAL A 113 0.66 23.10 -7.49
N ALA A 114 1.06 23.93 -8.46
CA ALA A 114 2.38 24.57 -8.54
C ALA A 114 2.75 25.32 -7.25
N GLY A 115 1.83 26.11 -6.69
CA GLY A 115 2.09 26.88 -5.47
C GLY A 115 2.38 26.00 -4.26
N GLY A 116 1.59 24.93 -4.07
CA GLY A 116 1.77 23.99 -2.95
C GLY A 116 3.04 23.15 -3.10
N VAL A 117 3.29 22.63 -4.30
CA VAL A 117 4.49 21.84 -4.61
C VAL A 117 5.75 22.69 -4.44
N GLY A 118 5.76 23.92 -4.97
CA GLY A 118 6.89 24.84 -4.84
C GLY A 118 7.21 25.18 -3.39
N LYS A 119 6.20 25.53 -2.59
CA LYS A 119 6.36 25.77 -1.15
C LYS A 119 6.95 24.55 -0.44
N TYR A 120 6.34 23.38 -0.65
CA TYR A 120 6.76 22.16 0.04
C TYR A 120 8.21 21.79 -0.29
N ILE A 121 8.61 21.83 -1.57
CA ILE A 121 9.97 21.45 -1.98
C ILE A 121 10.99 22.45 -1.43
N ALA A 122 10.67 23.74 -1.44
CA ALA A 122 11.53 24.76 -0.83
C ALA A 122 11.71 24.53 0.69
N GLU A 123 10.63 24.22 1.41
CA GLU A 123 10.68 23.90 2.84
C GLU A 123 11.51 22.63 3.10
N LEU A 124 11.30 21.57 2.30
CA LEU A 124 12.05 20.32 2.41
C LEU A 124 13.55 20.52 2.19
N ILE A 125 13.94 21.29 1.17
CA ILE A 125 15.35 21.61 0.89
C ILE A 125 15.96 22.46 2.03
N HIS A 126 15.21 23.43 2.56
CA HIS A 126 15.71 24.33 3.60
C HIS A 126 15.88 23.66 4.95
N THR A 127 14.93 22.81 5.34
CA THR A 127 14.82 22.27 6.71
C THR A 127 15.16 20.78 6.81
N GLY A 128 15.27 20.07 5.69
CA GLY A 128 15.51 18.62 5.63
C GLY A 128 14.27 17.75 5.90
N ASN A 129 13.18 18.31 6.43
CA ASN A 129 11.94 17.58 6.68
C ASN A 129 10.70 18.49 6.66
N THR A 130 9.52 17.90 6.59
CA THR A 130 8.23 18.62 6.58
C THR A 130 7.20 17.90 7.44
N ASP A 131 6.30 18.67 8.05
CA ASP A 131 5.19 18.14 8.87
C ASP A 131 4.07 17.52 8.02
N LEU A 132 4.17 17.63 6.68
CA LEU A 132 3.22 17.05 5.74
C LEU A 132 3.67 15.65 5.30
N SER A 133 2.75 14.70 5.45
CA SER A 133 2.91 13.36 4.89
C SER A 133 2.61 13.40 3.38
N THR A 134 3.65 13.20 2.58
CA THR A 134 3.56 13.18 1.10
C THR A 134 3.70 11.78 0.53
N TRP A 135 3.53 10.74 1.35
CA TRP A 135 3.75 9.36 0.94
C TRP A 135 3.04 8.94 -0.37
N PRO A 136 1.75 9.26 -0.62
CA PRO A 136 1.08 8.85 -1.86
C PRO A 136 1.68 9.45 -3.14
N ILE A 137 2.47 10.50 -3.01
CA ILE A 137 3.06 11.28 -4.08
C ILE A 137 4.60 11.27 -4.01
N ASP A 138 5.18 10.54 -3.06
CA ASP A 138 6.61 10.34 -2.91
C ASP A 138 7.18 9.52 -4.07
N ILE A 139 8.33 9.93 -4.63
CA ILE A 139 9.00 9.21 -5.72
C ILE A 139 9.43 7.79 -5.32
N ARG A 140 9.71 7.56 -4.03
CA ARG A 140 10.14 6.28 -3.47
C ARG A 140 8.99 5.28 -3.35
N ARG A 141 7.76 5.63 -3.74
CA ARG A 141 6.69 4.64 -3.94
C ARG A 141 6.87 3.81 -5.22
N PHE A 142 7.79 4.19 -6.09
CA PHE A 142 8.17 3.41 -7.28
C PHE A 142 9.50 2.71 -7.08
N MET A 143 9.73 1.66 -7.88
CA MET A 143 11.01 0.99 -8.01
C MET A 143 11.58 1.23 -9.41
N ARG A 144 12.89 0.99 -9.58
CA ARG A 144 13.59 1.07 -10.86
C ARG A 144 12.87 0.33 -12.00
N LEU A 145 12.19 -0.78 -11.72
CA LEU A 145 11.44 -1.54 -12.73
C LEU A 145 10.36 -0.72 -13.45
N HIS A 146 9.77 0.27 -12.77
CA HIS A 146 8.73 1.12 -13.35
C HIS A 146 9.26 2.14 -14.36
N THR A 147 10.58 2.25 -14.52
CA THR A 147 11.21 3.09 -15.56
C THR A 147 11.24 2.39 -16.94
N ASN A 148 10.83 1.12 -17.02
CA ASN A 148 10.81 0.37 -18.27
C ASN A 148 9.86 1.04 -19.29
N LYS A 149 10.41 1.43 -20.44
CA LYS A 149 9.66 2.15 -21.50
C LYS A 149 8.46 1.38 -22.04
N ARG A 150 8.52 0.04 -22.11
CA ARG A 150 7.38 -0.78 -22.56
C ARG A 150 6.28 -0.81 -21.52
N PHE A 151 6.64 -0.95 -20.24
CA PHE A 151 5.70 -0.82 -19.13
C PHE A 151 5.03 0.56 -19.13
N LEU A 152 5.81 1.65 -19.23
CA LEU A 152 5.29 3.01 -19.29
C LEU A 152 4.36 3.20 -20.50
N LYS A 153 4.78 2.74 -21.68
CA LYS A 153 3.95 2.81 -22.90
C LYS A 153 2.61 2.10 -22.70
N ASP A 154 2.61 0.93 -22.09
CA ASP A 154 1.38 0.16 -21.88
C ASP A 154 0.50 0.81 -20.80
N ARG A 155 1.10 1.11 -19.64
CA ARG A 155 0.42 1.68 -18.47
C ARG A 155 -0.22 3.03 -18.75
N LEU A 156 0.50 3.94 -19.40
CA LEU A 156 0.03 5.31 -19.59
C LEU A 156 -1.19 5.40 -20.52
N ARG A 157 -1.51 4.36 -21.31
CA ARG A 157 -2.70 4.34 -22.17
C ARG A 157 -4.00 4.43 -21.39
N GLU A 158 -4.09 3.84 -20.21
CA GLU A 158 -5.33 3.84 -19.41
C GLU A 158 -5.40 4.99 -18.41
N ILE A 159 -4.26 5.56 -17.98
CA ILE A 159 -4.22 6.51 -16.85
C ILE A 159 -5.01 7.81 -17.09
N PRO A 160 -4.81 8.57 -18.19
CA PRO A 160 -5.57 9.80 -18.41
C PRO A 160 -7.09 9.55 -18.47
N GLY A 161 -7.49 8.44 -19.10
CA GLY A 161 -8.88 8.01 -19.16
C GLY A 161 -9.49 7.66 -17.80
N GLN A 162 -8.67 7.37 -16.79
CA GLN A 162 -9.16 7.14 -15.43
C GLN A 162 -9.47 8.42 -14.66
N GLN A 163 -9.04 9.60 -15.13
CA GLN A 163 -9.24 10.88 -14.40
C GLN A 163 -10.71 11.21 -14.17
N TYR A 164 -11.57 10.96 -15.16
CA TYR A 164 -13.04 11.11 -15.06
C TYR A 164 -13.78 9.79 -14.91
N SER A 165 -13.08 8.70 -14.57
CA SER A 165 -13.75 7.46 -14.20
C SER A 165 -14.27 7.53 -12.77
N LEU A 166 -15.47 6.99 -12.53
CA LEU A 166 -15.98 6.79 -11.17
C LEU A 166 -15.15 5.70 -10.48
N LYS A 167 -14.35 6.10 -9.50
CA LYS A 167 -13.49 5.19 -8.74
C LYS A 167 -14.25 4.70 -7.52
N TYR A 168 -14.91 3.55 -7.64
CA TYR A 168 -15.48 2.93 -6.45
C TYR A 168 -14.37 2.43 -5.52
N PRO A 169 -14.60 2.44 -4.20
CA PRO A 169 -13.70 1.84 -3.23
C PRO A 169 -13.39 0.37 -3.53
N THR A 170 -14.40 -0.36 -4.02
CA THR A 170 -14.28 -1.76 -4.47
C THR A 170 -13.75 -1.91 -5.90
N TYR A 171 -13.84 -0.86 -6.73
CA TYR A 171 -13.24 -0.79 -8.08
C TYR A 171 -11.74 -0.46 -8.02
N GLY A 172 -11.29 0.11 -6.89
CA GLY A 172 -9.88 0.32 -6.51
C GLY A 172 -9.11 -0.96 -6.18
N MET A 173 -9.57 -2.13 -6.64
CA MET A 173 -8.65 -3.23 -6.87
C MET A 173 -7.59 -2.68 -7.82
N SER A 174 -6.32 -2.88 -7.51
CA SER A 174 -5.22 -2.55 -8.41
C SER A 174 -5.26 -3.47 -9.63
N LEU A 175 -6.26 -3.22 -10.48
CA LEU A 175 -6.52 -3.87 -11.74
C LEU A 175 -6.34 -2.82 -12.82
N TYR A 176 -5.20 -2.14 -12.77
CA TYR A 176 -4.59 -1.71 -14.01
C TYR A 176 -4.68 -2.89 -14.98
N ARG A 177 -5.30 -2.64 -16.15
CA ARG A 177 -5.47 -3.67 -17.17
C ARG A 177 -4.15 -3.93 -17.89
N THR A 178 -3.29 -2.92 -17.86
CA THR A 178 -2.01 -2.87 -18.59
C THR A 178 -0.83 -2.93 -17.62
N GLY A 179 0.36 -3.32 -18.09
CA GLY A 179 1.58 -3.31 -17.28
C GLY A 179 1.55 -4.23 -16.05
N ARG A 180 0.87 -5.37 -16.12
CA ARG A 180 0.69 -6.34 -15.03
C ARG A 180 1.70 -7.47 -15.06
N LYS A 181 1.75 -8.28 -14.00
CA LYS A 181 2.60 -9.47 -13.88
C LYS A 181 4.10 -9.16 -14.03
N LEU A 182 4.54 -8.00 -13.53
CA LEU A 182 5.96 -7.62 -13.55
C LEU A 182 6.76 -8.44 -12.54
N ARG A 183 6.17 -8.74 -11.39
CA ARG A 183 6.68 -9.63 -10.36
C ARG A 183 5.57 -10.57 -9.95
N VAL A 184 5.87 -11.85 -9.84
CA VAL A 184 4.93 -12.86 -9.39
C VAL A 184 5.62 -13.77 -8.39
N SER A 185 4.84 -14.27 -7.43
CA SER A 185 5.26 -15.37 -6.57
C SER A 185 5.48 -16.65 -7.40
N ALA A 186 6.36 -17.54 -6.94
CA ALA A 186 6.54 -18.87 -7.53
C ALA A 186 5.22 -19.67 -7.59
N LEU A 187 4.27 -19.33 -6.71
CA LEU A 187 2.96 -19.98 -6.59
C LEU A 187 1.90 -19.38 -7.51
N HIS A 188 2.18 -18.27 -8.21
CA HIS A 188 1.18 -17.53 -8.99
C HIS A 188 0.34 -18.44 -9.93
N PRO A 189 0.91 -19.33 -10.75
CA PRO A 189 0.11 -20.21 -11.61
C PRO A 189 -0.84 -21.13 -10.84
N LYS A 190 -0.41 -21.67 -9.69
CA LYS A 190 -1.24 -22.54 -8.84
C LYS A 190 -2.35 -21.76 -8.15
N LEU A 191 -2.03 -20.58 -7.63
CA LEU A 191 -3.02 -19.70 -7.01
C LEU A 191 -4.06 -19.23 -8.04
N GLN A 192 -3.63 -18.93 -9.26
CA GLN A 192 -4.53 -18.60 -10.37
C GLN A 192 -5.46 -19.76 -10.71
N ALA A 193 -4.94 -20.99 -10.80
CA ALA A 193 -5.75 -22.19 -11.01
C ALA A 193 -6.73 -22.46 -9.85
N ALA A 194 -6.37 -22.07 -8.63
CA ALA A 194 -7.24 -22.15 -7.45
C ALA A 194 -8.30 -21.03 -7.38
N GLY A 195 -8.42 -20.18 -8.40
CA GLY A 195 -9.43 -19.12 -8.47
C GLY A 195 -9.03 -17.80 -7.82
N ALA A 196 -7.73 -17.55 -7.62
CA ALA A 196 -7.26 -16.27 -7.10
C ALA A 196 -7.62 -15.11 -8.05
N VAL A 197 -8.29 -14.09 -7.50
CA VAL A 197 -8.39 -12.77 -8.13
C VAL A 197 -7.20 -11.96 -7.66
N PHE A 198 -6.39 -11.39 -8.57
CA PHE A 198 -5.14 -10.71 -8.22
C PHE A 198 -5.23 -9.19 -8.30
N GLY A 199 -4.56 -8.50 -7.39
CA GLY A 199 -4.25 -7.06 -7.53
C GLY A 199 -2.75 -6.83 -7.52
N GLU A 200 -2.34 -5.65 -8.00
CA GLU A 200 -0.94 -5.29 -8.12
C GLU A 200 -0.46 -4.30 -7.04
N VAL A 201 0.74 -4.51 -6.51
CA VAL A 201 1.49 -3.53 -5.68
C VAL A 201 2.97 -3.64 -6.00
N LEU A 202 3.62 -2.53 -6.38
CA LEU A 202 5.05 -2.52 -6.75
C LEU A 202 5.42 -3.60 -7.77
N GLY A 203 4.52 -3.84 -8.73
CA GLY A 203 4.63 -4.86 -9.76
C GLY A 203 4.27 -6.28 -9.31
N TYR A 204 4.06 -6.54 -8.02
CA TYR A 204 3.67 -7.86 -7.50
C TYR A 204 2.19 -8.16 -7.70
N GLU A 205 1.90 -9.31 -8.30
CA GLU A 205 0.57 -9.91 -8.28
C GLU A 205 0.27 -10.56 -6.92
N ARG A 206 -0.80 -10.10 -6.25
CA ARG A 206 -1.20 -10.55 -4.91
C ARG A 206 -2.66 -11.01 -4.91
N PRO A 207 -2.97 -12.23 -4.41
CA PRO A 207 -4.35 -12.69 -4.30
C PRO A 207 -5.18 -11.78 -3.38
N LEU A 208 -6.25 -11.19 -3.93
CA LEU A 208 -7.23 -10.39 -3.19
C LEU A 208 -8.16 -11.29 -2.35
N PHE A 209 -8.68 -12.33 -3.00
CA PHE A 209 -9.62 -13.35 -2.52
C PHE A 209 -9.67 -14.50 -3.54
N PHE A 210 -10.26 -15.63 -3.15
CA PHE A 210 -10.38 -16.82 -3.99
C PHE A 210 -11.85 -17.08 -4.37
N ASN A 211 -12.18 -16.90 -5.65
CA ASN A 211 -13.50 -17.24 -6.17
C ASN A 211 -13.54 -18.72 -6.59
N LEU A 212 -14.33 -19.53 -5.88
CA LEU A 212 -14.45 -20.97 -6.10
C LEU A 212 -15.76 -21.37 -6.80
N ASP A 213 -16.72 -20.46 -6.93
CA ASP A 213 -18.06 -20.80 -7.42
C ASP A 213 -18.11 -20.86 -8.94
N GLU A 214 -18.36 -22.05 -9.51
CA GLU A 214 -18.43 -22.24 -10.97
C GLU A 214 -19.62 -21.52 -11.61
N SER A 215 -20.70 -21.30 -10.87
CA SER A 215 -21.85 -20.50 -11.32
C SER A 215 -21.55 -19.00 -11.38
N GLU A 216 -20.52 -18.52 -10.67
CA GLU A 216 -19.99 -17.16 -10.78
C GLU A 216 -18.77 -17.08 -11.71
N LYS A 217 -18.18 -18.22 -12.14
CA LYS A 217 -17.17 -18.24 -13.21
C LYS A 217 -17.75 -17.88 -14.59
N SER A 218 -19.08 -18.00 -14.77
CA SER A 218 -19.77 -17.63 -16.03
C SER A 218 -20.00 -16.12 -16.17
N GLU A 219 -20.02 -15.37 -15.07
CA GLU A 219 -19.79 -13.94 -15.12
C GLU A 219 -18.27 -13.75 -15.16
N ASN A 220 -17.74 -13.02 -16.14
CA ASN A 220 -16.30 -12.78 -16.21
C ASN A 220 -15.82 -12.31 -14.82
N ILE A 221 -14.76 -12.92 -14.27
CA ILE A 221 -14.13 -12.46 -13.01
C ILE A 221 -13.76 -10.97 -13.08
N GLU A 222 -13.50 -10.49 -14.29
CA GLU A 222 -13.38 -9.07 -14.62
C GLU A 222 -14.65 -8.24 -14.38
N ASP A 223 -15.86 -8.77 -14.54
CA ASP A 223 -17.14 -8.05 -14.36
C ASP A 223 -17.55 -7.88 -12.89
N LEU A 224 -17.29 -8.87 -12.03
CA LEU A 224 -17.44 -8.71 -10.56
C LEU A 224 -16.50 -7.63 -10.01
N SER A 225 -15.37 -7.43 -10.69
CA SER A 225 -14.36 -6.44 -10.36
C SER A 225 -14.68 -5.06 -10.98
N LYS A 226 -15.39 -5.02 -12.13
CA LYS A 226 -15.80 -3.80 -12.83
C LYS A 226 -17.04 -3.10 -12.25
N GLN A 227 -17.92 -3.81 -11.53
CA GLN A 227 -19.13 -3.24 -10.93
C GLN A 227 -18.89 -2.88 -9.46
N GLY A 228 -18.08 -1.86 -9.24
CA GLY A 228 -17.84 -1.35 -7.91
C GLY A 228 -19.12 -0.85 -7.22
N THR A 229 -19.10 -0.86 -5.90
CA THR A 229 -20.15 -0.40 -4.99
C THR A 229 -19.54 0.43 -3.87
N PHE A 230 -20.33 1.38 -3.36
CA PHE A 230 -20.05 2.13 -2.13
C PHE A 230 -20.68 1.46 -0.90
N GLY A 231 -21.64 0.56 -1.08
CA GLY A 231 -22.29 -0.21 -0.01
C GLY A 231 -21.62 -1.58 0.19
N LYS A 232 -22.41 -2.57 0.59
CA LYS A 232 -21.91 -3.94 0.80
C LYS A 232 -21.24 -4.50 -0.43
N ALA A 233 -20.00 -4.97 -0.26
CA ALA A 233 -19.26 -5.56 -1.35
C ALA A 233 -19.78 -6.94 -1.76
N ARG A 234 -19.69 -7.26 -3.05
CA ARG A 234 -20.12 -8.55 -3.60
C ARG A 234 -19.30 -9.73 -3.09
N TRP A 235 -17.98 -9.54 -2.91
CA TRP A 235 -17.08 -10.56 -2.35
C TRP A 235 -17.26 -10.79 -0.83
N PHE A 236 -18.21 -10.13 -0.17
CA PHE A 236 -18.40 -10.19 1.29
C PHE A 236 -18.47 -11.63 1.83
N ASN A 237 -19.24 -12.50 1.18
CA ASN A 237 -19.41 -13.89 1.61
C ASN A 237 -18.15 -14.73 1.40
N ILE A 238 -17.43 -14.49 0.30
CA ILE A 238 -16.14 -15.14 0.01
C ILE A 238 -15.15 -14.80 1.12
N VAL A 239 -15.03 -13.52 1.45
CA VAL A 239 -14.14 -13.04 2.50
C VAL A 239 -14.57 -13.54 3.88
N LYS A 240 -15.87 -13.62 4.15
CA LYS A 240 -16.38 -14.21 5.39
C LYS A 240 -15.93 -15.66 5.55
N ARG A 241 -15.94 -16.44 4.46
CA ARG A 241 -15.43 -17.83 4.43
C ARG A 241 -13.93 -17.87 4.73
N GLU A 242 -13.13 -17.04 4.05
CA GLU A 242 -11.69 -16.93 4.30
C GLU A 242 -11.37 -16.53 5.74
N TYR A 243 -12.06 -15.51 6.26
CA TYR A 243 -11.96 -15.06 7.64
C TYR A 243 -12.26 -16.20 8.63
N ASN A 244 -13.35 -16.95 8.40
CA ASN A 244 -13.72 -18.07 9.26
C ASN A 244 -12.68 -19.19 9.23
N ALA A 245 -12.04 -19.44 8.09
CA ALA A 245 -10.97 -20.43 8.01
C ALA A 245 -9.73 -19.98 8.79
N CYS A 246 -9.30 -18.72 8.67
CA CYS A 246 -8.21 -18.17 9.47
C CYS A 246 -8.49 -18.25 10.98
N ARG A 247 -9.76 -18.09 11.40
CA ARG A 247 -10.11 -18.03 12.82
C ARG A 247 -10.46 -19.37 13.46
N LYS A 248 -11.08 -20.29 12.71
CA LYS A 248 -11.57 -21.58 13.23
C LYS A 248 -10.86 -22.79 12.64
N GLY A 249 -10.15 -22.63 11.53
CA GLY A 249 -9.51 -23.70 10.78
C GLY A 249 -8.03 -23.45 10.58
N VAL A 250 -7.59 -23.62 9.34
CA VAL A 250 -6.28 -23.22 8.85
C VAL A 250 -6.45 -22.63 7.46
N ALA A 251 -5.73 -21.56 7.18
CA ALA A 251 -5.64 -20.98 5.84
C ALA A 251 -4.18 -20.69 5.49
N VAL A 252 -3.90 -20.62 4.19
CA VAL A 252 -2.59 -20.23 3.66
C VAL A 252 -2.74 -18.91 2.93
N ILE A 253 -1.88 -17.97 3.25
CA ILE A 253 -1.83 -16.65 2.62
C ILE A 253 -0.45 -16.44 2.01
N ASP A 254 -0.41 -16.09 0.73
CA ASP A 254 0.82 -15.70 0.05
C ASP A 254 1.24 -14.27 0.46
N MET A 255 2.33 -14.18 1.22
CA MET A 255 2.94 -12.92 1.69
C MET A 255 4.32 -12.68 1.02
N THR A 256 4.58 -13.32 -0.12
CA THR A 256 5.87 -13.24 -0.85
C THR A 256 6.27 -11.82 -1.23
N SER A 257 5.31 -10.91 -1.41
CA SER A 257 5.61 -9.52 -1.78
C SER A 257 6.32 -8.72 -0.66
N PHE A 258 6.32 -9.19 0.59
CA PHE A 258 6.98 -8.50 1.70
C PHE A 258 8.44 -8.26 1.40
N THR A 259 8.94 -7.07 1.66
CA THR A 259 10.34 -6.77 1.42
C THR A 259 11.19 -7.48 2.46
N LYS A 260 12.27 -8.14 2.00
CA LYS A 260 13.20 -8.89 2.85
C LYS A 260 14.62 -8.40 2.60
N TYR A 261 15.31 -8.01 3.67
CA TYR A 261 16.72 -7.65 3.61
C TYR A 261 17.55 -8.54 4.51
N GLU A 262 18.71 -8.93 4.02
CA GLU A 262 19.70 -9.65 4.80
C GLU A 262 20.80 -8.67 5.23
N LEU A 263 21.13 -8.68 6.52
CA LEU A 263 22.23 -7.90 7.08
C LEU A 263 23.23 -8.85 7.73
N LYS A 264 24.47 -8.80 7.26
CA LYS A 264 25.59 -9.64 7.74
C LYS A 264 26.81 -8.80 8.06
N SER A 265 27.59 -9.21 9.05
CA SER A 265 28.90 -8.64 9.33
C SER A 265 29.85 -9.70 9.87
N ALA A 266 31.16 -9.40 9.86
CA ALA A 266 32.18 -10.28 10.46
C ALA A 266 32.28 -10.12 11.98
N ASN A 267 31.67 -9.08 12.55
CA ASN A 267 31.74 -8.74 13.96
C ASN A 267 30.42 -8.07 14.42
N ARG A 268 30.41 -7.51 15.63
CA ARG A 268 29.22 -6.91 16.24
C ARG A 268 28.67 -5.64 15.55
N SER A 269 29.35 -5.10 14.54
CA SER A 269 28.96 -3.88 13.81
C SER A 269 27.49 -3.86 13.38
N VAL A 270 26.96 -4.99 12.88
CA VAL A 270 25.54 -5.08 12.49
C VAL A 270 24.58 -4.91 13.68
N VAL A 271 24.94 -5.41 14.86
CA VAL A 271 24.13 -5.27 16.08
C VAL A 271 24.11 -3.83 16.51
N ASP A 272 25.27 -3.17 16.54
CA ASP A 272 25.38 -1.77 16.96
C ASP A 272 24.67 -0.83 15.97
N PHE A 273 24.78 -1.12 14.67
CA PHE A 273 24.04 -0.42 13.60
C PHE A 273 22.52 -0.58 13.76
N LEU A 274 22.02 -1.81 13.92
CA LEU A 274 20.60 -2.05 14.12
C LEU A 274 20.10 -1.49 15.46
N GLN A 275 20.94 -1.45 16.49
CA GLN A 275 20.64 -0.79 17.75
C GLN A 275 20.52 0.73 17.59
N MET A 276 21.30 1.38 16.75
CA MET A 276 21.12 2.80 16.47
C MET A 276 19.85 3.07 15.65
N LEU A 277 19.56 2.21 14.66
CA LEU A 277 18.51 2.48 13.67
C LEU A 277 17.10 2.10 14.15
N CYS A 278 16.98 1.03 14.94
CA CYS A 278 15.70 0.52 15.42
C CYS A 278 15.38 1.09 16.81
N ALA A 279 14.12 1.46 17.08
CA ALA A 279 13.72 1.97 18.40
C ALA A 279 13.69 0.88 19.50
N ASN A 280 13.49 -0.39 19.14
CA ASN A 280 13.46 -1.51 20.08
C ASN A 280 14.86 -2.12 20.29
N ASN A 281 15.06 -2.86 21.38
CA ASN A 281 16.31 -3.58 21.63
C ASN A 281 16.44 -4.81 20.70
N ILE A 282 17.44 -4.79 19.82
CA ILE A 282 17.75 -5.85 18.86
C ILE A 282 18.69 -6.90 19.45
N ASP A 283 19.47 -6.56 20.48
CA ASP A 283 20.40 -7.49 21.14
C ASP A 283 19.63 -8.43 22.09
N LYS A 284 18.90 -9.35 21.47
CA LYS A 284 18.12 -10.43 22.09
C LYS A 284 18.73 -11.78 21.71
N PRO A 285 18.39 -12.88 22.40
CA PRO A 285 18.88 -14.21 22.03
C PRO A 285 18.63 -14.55 20.56
N ILE A 286 19.51 -15.37 19.98
CA ILE A 286 19.37 -15.90 18.63
C ILE A 286 18.01 -16.63 18.50
N GLY A 287 17.37 -16.46 17.35
CA GLY A 287 16.02 -16.95 17.10
C GLY A 287 14.92 -16.02 17.61
N THR A 288 15.23 -14.80 18.08
CA THR A 288 14.19 -13.82 18.46
C THR A 288 13.72 -13.02 17.23
N VAL A 289 12.40 -12.81 17.13
CA VAL A 289 11.77 -11.87 16.21
C VAL A 289 11.42 -10.60 16.97
N ILE A 290 12.02 -9.47 16.61
CA ILE A 290 11.82 -8.17 17.24
C ILE A 290 10.97 -7.29 16.32
N HIS A 291 9.77 -6.94 16.77
CA HIS A 291 8.95 -5.93 16.11
C HIS A 291 9.42 -4.54 16.53
N THR A 292 9.81 -3.70 15.56
CA THR A 292 10.41 -2.39 15.82
C THR A 292 10.12 -1.39 14.70
N GLY A 293 10.10 -0.11 15.05
CA GLY A 293 10.17 0.99 14.07
C GLY A 293 11.60 1.47 13.86
N MET A 294 11.93 1.89 12.65
CA MET A 294 13.01 2.84 12.38
C MET A 294 12.39 4.23 12.34
N LEU A 295 12.90 5.13 13.18
CA LEU A 295 12.31 6.45 13.35
C LEU A 295 13.19 7.52 12.72
N ASN A 296 12.59 8.64 12.35
CA ASN A 296 13.31 9.88 12.02
C ASN A 296 13.63 10.67 13.30
N GLU A 297 14.36 11.78 13.15
CA GLU A 297 14.75 12.65 14.26
C GLU A 297 13.56 13.25 15.02
N GLN A 298 12.40 13.39 14.37
CA GLN A 298 11.15 13.84 14.99
C GLN A 298 10.40 12.71 15.72
N GLY A 299 10.90 11.48 15.70
CA GLY A 299 10.31 10.31 16.35
C GLY A 299 9.19 9.63 15.54
N GLY A 300 8.98 10.04 14.28
CA GLY A 300 7.99 9.43 13.40
C GLY A 300 8.53 8.22 12.62
N TYR A 301 7.66 7.33 12.15
CA TYR A 301 8.07 6.08 11.51
C TYR A 301 8.55 6.26 10.07
N GLU A 302 9.86 6.07 9.85
CA GLU A 302 10.44 5.91 8.53
C GLU A 302 10.21 4.51 7.97
N ASN A 303 10.22 3.51 8.85
CA ASN A 303 9.90 2.12 8.54
C ASN A 303 9.29 1.39 9.75
N ASP A 304 8.23 0.62 9.55
CA ASP A 304 7.69 -0.32 10.55
C ASP A 304 8.03 -1.74 10.11
N CYS A 305 8.83 -2.46 10.90
CA CYS A 305 9.48 -3.69 10.45
C CYS A 305 9.63 -4.74 11.55
N SER A 306 9.96 -5.96 11.12
CA SER A 306 10.37 -7.05 12.00
C SER A 306 11.83 -7.41 11.72
N VAL A 307 12.64 -7.43 12.76
CA VAL A 307 14.05 -7.81 12.72
C VAL A 307 14.20 -9.18 13.36
N ILE A 308 14.80 -10.12 12.65
CA ILE A 308 15.00 -11.49 13.10
C ILE A 308 16.49 -11.71 13.29
N ARG A 309 16.90 -12.13 14.49
CA ARG A 309 18.28 -12.53 14.76
C ARG A 309 18.46 -14.00 14.39
N LEU A 310 19.12 -14.26 13.27
CA LEU A 310 19.37 -15.62 12.78
C LEU A 310 20.66 -16.21 13.34
N ASP A 311 21.67 -15.36 13.57
CA ASP A 311 22.95 -15.72 14.19
C ASP A 311 23.48 -14.52 15.01
N ASP A 312 24.70 -14.61 15.53
CA ASP A 312 25.36 -13.51 16.24
C ASP A 312 25.53 -12.25 15.38
N TYR A 313 25.87 -12.43 14.10
CA TYR A 313 26.14 -11.34 13.14
C TYR A 313 25.33 -11.47 11.85
N HIS A 314 24.19 -12.17 11.90
CA HIS A 314 23.31 -12.38 10.76
C HIS A 314 21.86 -12.09 11.14
N PHE A 315 21.26 -11.12 10.44
CA PHE A 315 19.91 -10.66 10.68
C PHE A 315 19.10 -10.65 9.38
N LEU A 316 17.82 -10.99 9.50
CA LEU A 316 16.82 -10.84 8.45
C LEU A 316 15.85 -9.74 8.85
N LEU A 317 15.63 -8.78 7.96
CA LEU A 317 14.72 -7.66 8.17
C LEU A 317 13.55 -7.75 7.21
N ILE A 318 12.34 -7.67 7.75
CA ILE A 318 11.10 -7.77 7.00
C ILE A 318 10.33 -6.45 7.10
N SER A 319 10.03 -5.85 5.95
CA SER A 319 9.25 -4.63 5.82
C SER A 319 8.02 -4.84 4.92
N PRO A 320 6.95 -4.03 5.08
CA PRO A 320 5.82 -3.98 4.15
C PRO A 320 6.27 -3.78 2.71
N THR A 321 5.53 -4.38 1.75
CA THR A 321 5.90 -4.36 0.33
C THR A 321 6.14 -2.94 -0.17
N SER A 322 5.22 -2.02 0.11
CA SER A 322 5.26 -0.68 -0.46
C SER A 322 6.42 0.18 0.04
N GLN A 323 7.09 -0.23 1.11
CA GLN A 323 8.25 0.47 1.66
C GLN A 323 9.56 0.09 0.98
N SER A 324 9.57 -0.87 0.06
CA SER A 324 10.80 -1.47 -0.50
C SER A 324 11.88 -0.47 -0.93
N THR A 325 11.53 0.61 -1.61
CA THR A 325 12.51 1.62 -2.04
C THR A 325 12.86 2.57 -0.90
N ARG A 326 11.87 2.98 -0.09
CA ARG A 326 12.07 3.89 1.06
C ARG A 326 12.95 3.27 2.14
N SER A 327 12.64 2.04 2.58
CA SER A 327 13.42 1.35 3.61
C SER A 327 14.84 1.04 3.14
N MET A 328 15.02 0.70 1.85
CA MET A 328 16.35 0.51 1.29
C MET A 328 17.16 1.80 1.28
N LYS A 329 16.55 2.93 0.89
CA LYS A 329 17.20 4.25 0.96
C LYS A 329 17.61 4.58 2.40
N TRP A 330 16.69 4.43 3.35
CA TRP A 330 16.94 4.71 4.75
C TRP A 330 18.09 3.85 5.33
N LEU A 331 18.10 2.55 5.04
CA LEU A 331 19.18 1.65 5.44
C LEU A 331 20.52 2.09 4.82
N LYS A 332 20.58 2.28 3.50
CA LYS A 332 21.81 2.65 2.79
C LYS A 332 22.40 3.97 3.27
N SER A 333 21.57 4.97 3.58
CA SER A 333 22.03 6.26 4.08
C SER A 333 22.67 6.20 5.47
N HIS A 334 22.48 5.11 6.23
CA HIS A 334 23.04 4.95 7.57
C HIS A 334 24.06 3.81 7.68
N VAL A 335 24.15 2.92 6.68
CA VAL A 335 25.16 1.86 6.65
C VAL A 335 26.54 2.50 6.53
N PRO A 336 27.53 2.11 7.37
CA PRO A 336 28.89 2.61 7.27
C PRO A 336 29.53 2.31 5.91
N GLU A 337 30.26 3.27 5.35
CA GLU A 337 30.95 3.13 4.06
C GLU A 337 32.22 2.25 4.13
N ASP A 338 32.62 1.81 5.33
CA ASP A 338 33.83 1.00 5.57
C ASP A 338 33.70 -0.46 5.12
N GLY A 339 32.52 -0.87 4.65
CA GLY A 339 32.24 -2.24 4.22
C GLY A 339 32.08 -3.24 5.38
N SER A 340 31.96 -2.78 6.62
CA SER A 340 31.81 -3.63 7.81
C SER A 340 30.47 -4.37 7.86
N ILE A 341 29.46 -3.87 7.14
CA ILE A 341 28.09 -4.42 7.09
C ILE A 341 27.71 -4.68 5.63
N PHE A 342 27.33 -5.92 5.35
CA PHE A 342 26.76 -6.34 4.08
C PHE A 342 25.24 -6.27 4.16
N LEU A 343 24.63 -5.42 3.32
CA LEU A 343 23.19 -5.26 3.17
C LEU A 343 22.75 -5.77 1.79
N SER A 344 21.83 -6.73 1.77
CA SER A 344 21.31 -7.32 0.51
C SER A 344 19.79 -7.36 0.47
N ASP A 345 19.21 -7.06 -0.69
CA ASP A 345 17.79 -7.31 -0.96
C ASP A 345 17.58 -8.76 -1.39
N VAL A 346 17.04 -9.56 -0.47
CA VAL A 346 16.74 -10.98 -0.67
C VAL A 346 15.26 -11.21 -0.92
N THR A 347 14.51 -10.17 -1.29
CA THR A 347 13.05 -10.24 -1.46
C THR A 347 12.62 -11.31 -2.46
N SER A 348 13.35 -11.44 -3.57
CA SER A 348 13.06 -12.43 -4.61
C SER A 348 13.56 -13.84 -4.27
N LEU A 349 14.50 -13.98 -3.33
CA LEU A 349 15.07 -15.27 -2.95
C LEU A 349 14.10 -16.11 -2.11
N TYR A 350 13.19 -15.46 -1.37
CA TYR A 350 12.25 -16.14 -0.49
C TYR A 350 10.79 -15.92 -0.89
N THR A 351 10.07 -17.02 -1.06
CA THR A 351 8.61 -17.07 -1.03
C THR A 351 8.16 -17.11 0.42
N ALA A 352 7.20 -16.27 0.79
CA ALA A 352 6.72 -16.17 2.17
C ALA A 352 5.27 -16.64 2.26
N LEU A 353 5.02 -17.70 3.02
CA LEU A 353 3.68 -18.24 3.27
C LEU A 353 3.28 -18.03 4.71
N ASN A 354 2.12 -17.45 4.93
CA ASN A 354 1.51 -17.37 6.25
C ASN A 354 0.51 -18.51 6.43
N VAL A 355 0.85 -19.49 7.25
CA VAL A 355 -0.04 -20.58 7.64
C VAL A 355 -0.74 -20.16 8.92
N ILE A 356 -1.99 -19.72 8.78
CA ILE A 356 -2.75 -19.02 9.81
C ILE A 356 -3.92 -19.86 10.30
N GLY A 357 -4.13 -19.85 11.62
CA GLY A 357 -5.30 -20.38 12.29
C GLY A 357 -4.96 -21.39 13.39
N PRO A 358 -5.93 -21.73 14.25
CA PRO A 358 -5.72 -22.63 15.40
C PRO A 358 -5.24 -24.02 15.00
N LYS A 359 -5.49 -24.45 13.75
CA LYS A 359 -5.05 -25.75 13.24
C LYS A 359 -3.67 -25.72 12.57
N ALA A 360 -3.06 -24.54 12.36
CA ALA A 360 -1.79 -24.40 11.67
C ALA A 360 -0.66 -25.21 12.32
N LYS A 361 -0.59 -25.20 13.66
CA LYS A 361 0.43 -25.97 14.40
C LYS A 361 0.31 -27.48 14.22
N TYR A 362 -0.90 -28.01 14.07
CA TYR A 362 -1.12 -29.45 13.93
C TYR A 362 -0.75 -29.90 12.52
N LEU A 363 -1.15 -29.11 11.51
CA LEU A 363 -0.75 -29.33 10.13
C LEU A 363 0.78 -29.31 9.97
N LEU A 364 1.46 -28.32 10.57
CA LEU A 364 2.93 -28.25 10.46
C LEU A 364 3.63 -29.37 11.22
N ALA A 365 3.07 -29.85 12.33
CA ALA A 365 3.60 -30.99 13.07
C ALA A 365 3.49 -32.34 12.33
N GLU A 366 2.61 -32.45 11.33
CA GLU A 366 2.56 -33.63 10.46
C GLU A 366 3.60 -33.58 9.33
N LEU A 367 4.02 -32.36 8.97
CA LEU A 367 4.96 -32.12 7.89
C LEU A 367 6.39 -31.90 8.38
N SER A 368 6.63 -31.86 9.69
CA SER A 368 7.93 -31.52 10.25
C SER A 368 8.15 -32.26 11.55
N ASP A 369 9.38 -32.72 11.79
CA ASP A 369 9.77 -33.42 13.00
C ASP A 369 9.93 -32.48 14.22
N GLU A 370 9.74 -31.18 14.03
CA GLU A 370 9.87 -30.15 15.07
C GLU A 370 8.70 -30.14 16.07
N ASN A 371 9.01 -29.82 17.34
CA ASN A 371 7.98 -29.65 18.36
C ASN A 371 7.38 -28.25 18.33
N PHE A 372 6.25 -28.09 17.63
CA PHE A 372 5.52 -26.82 17.55
C PHE A 372 4.89 -26.36 18.86
N ASN A 373 4.74 -27.24 19.87
CA ASN A 373 4.23 -26.81 21.18
C ASN A 373 5.24 -25.94 21.94
N ASP A 374 6.54 -26.21 21.76
CA ASP A 374 7.64 -25.47 22.40
C ASP A 374 8.06 -24.23 21.62
N PHE A 375 7.40 -23.95 20.49
CA PHE A 375 7.73 -22.84 19.61
C PHE A 375 7.18 -21.53 20.19
N ALA A 376 7.95 -20.77 20.96
CA ALA A 376 7.45 -19.56 21.61
C ALA A 376 7.03 -18.47 20.60
N ARG A 377 6.07 -17.61 20.96
CA ARG A 377 5.69 -16.46 20.11
C ARG A 377 6.88 -15.52 19.93
N MET A 378 6.92 -14.81 18.80
CA MET A 378 8.02 -13.91 18.46
C MET A 378 9.38 -14.61 18.42
N THR A 379 9.40 -15.89 18.05
CA THR A 379 10.64 -16.62 17.77
C THR A 379 10.67 -17.12 16.33
N CYS A 380 11.89 -17.36 15.86
CA CYS A 380 12.23 -17.90 14.56
C CYS A 380 13.09 -19.15 14.77
N ARG A 381 12.80 -20.21 14.03
CA ARG A 381 13.64 -21.40 13.94
C ARG A 381 13.76 -21.78 12.49
N GLU A 382 14.91 -22.37 12.17
CA GLU A 382 15.09 -23.08 10.93
C GLU A 382 14.50 -24.47 11.10
N ILE A 383 13.60 -24.84 10.20
CA ILE A 383 12.86 -26.11 10.26
C ILE A 383 12.84 -26.77 8.89
N ASP A 384 12.54 -28.06 8.89
CA ASP A 384 12.25 -28.82 7.69
C ASP A 384 10.74 -28.95 7.52
N VAL A 385 10.22 -28.78 6.30
CA VAL A 385 8.80 -28.98 5.98
C VAL A 385 8.69 -29.91 4.79
N GLY A 386 8.17 -31.10 5.07
CA GLY A 386 8.07 -32.25 4.19
C GLY A 386 9.43 -32.66 3.64
N PHE A 387 9.68 -32.41 2.35
CA PHE A 387 10.96 -32.79 1.71
C PHE A 387 11.96 -31.64 1.58
N VAL A 388 11.67 -30.48 2.18
CA VAL A 388 12.44 -29.25 2.01
C VAL A 388 13.03 -28.84 3.34
N SER A 389 14.35 -28.70 3.38
CA SER A 389 15.09 -28.25 4.56
C SER A 389 15.39 -26.75 4.53
N HIS A 390 15.84 -26.22 5.66
CA HIS A 390 16.34 -24.85 5.81
C HIS A 390 15.27 -23.75 5.60
N ILE A 391 14.04 -24.00 6.09
CA ILE A 391 12.94 -23.03 6.02
C ILE A 391 12.92 -22.23 7.33
N TYR A 392 12.94 -20.90 7.25
CA TYR A 392 12.73 -20.08 8.44
C TYR A 392 11.24 -20.03 8.78
N ALA A 393 10.86 -20.68 9.88
CA ALA A 393 9.55 -20.58 10.47
C ALA A 393 9.55 -19.54 11.59
N MET A 394 8.62 -18.60 11.54
CA MET A 394 8.46 -17.57 12.56
C MET A 394 7.07 -17.68 13.18
N ARG A 395 6.98 -17.80 14.50
CA ARG A 395 5.69 -17.75 15.21
C ARG A 395 5.24 -16.30 15.41
N LEU A 396 4.83 -15.70 14.31
CA LEU A 396 4.33 -14.33 14.20
C LEU A 396 3.24 -14.29 13.13
N THR A 397 2.15 -13.56 13.39
CA THR A 397 1.13 -13.25 12.38
C THR A 397 0.77 -11.78 12.43
N HIS A 398 0.35 -11.23 11.28
CA HIS A 398 -0.11 -9.84 11.16
C HIS A 398 -1.64 -9.70 11.32
N THR A 399 -2.28 -10.72 11.88
CA THR A 399 -3.75 -10.86 12.02
C THR A 399 -4.21 -11.02 13.46
N GLY A 400 -3.29 -11.33 14.38
CA GLY A 400 -3.58 -11.62 15.78
C GLY A 400 -4.20 -13.00 16.02
N GLU A 401 -4.30 -13.84 14.98
CA GLU A 401 -4.59 -15.27 15.09
C GLU A 401 -3.28 -16.06 15.25
N ASP A 402 -3.33 -17.25 15.83
CA ASP A 402 -2.12 -18.10 15.92
C ASP A 402 -1.72 -18.62 14.54
N GLY A 403 -0.43 -18.88 14.33
CA GLY A 403 0.08 -19.28 13.03
C GLY A 403 1.57 -19.05 12.89
N PHE A 404 2.07 -19.36 11.70
CA PHE A 404 3.48 -19.32 11.36
C PHE A 404 3.70 -18.67 10.01
N MET A 405 4.69 -17.78 9.94
CA MET A 405 5.26 -17.29 8.69
C MET A 405 6.41 -18.20 8.29
N LEU A 406 6.31 -18.82 7.12
CA LEU A 406 7.36 -19.64 6.53
C LEU A 406 8.05 -18.84 5.43
N TYR A 407 9.37 -18.65 5.54
CA TYR A 407 10.21 -18.09 4.49
C TYR A 407 10.97 -19.22 3.81
N ILE A 408 10.52 -19.55 2.61
CA ILE A 408 10.94 -20.71 1.84
C ILE A 408 11.78 -20.22 0.67
N PRO A 409 12.97 -20.80 0.40
CA PRO A 409 13.69 -20.48 -0.83
C PRO A 409 12.78 -20.67 -2.04
N SER A 410 12.71 -19.67 -2.93
CA SER A 410 11.67 -19.58 -3.96
C SER A 410 11.61 -20.79 -4.91
N GLU A 411 12.72 -21.50 -5.10
CA GLU A 411 12.77 -22.72 -5.91
C GLU A 411 11.98 -23.89 -5.31
N TYR A 412 11.87 -23.98 -3.98
CA TYR A 412 11.17 -25.06 -3.28
C TYR A 412 9.73 -24.72 -2.90
N ALA A 413 9.32 -23.45 -3.10
CA ALA A 413 8.03 -22.93 -2.68
C ALA A 413 6.84 -23.78 -3.16
N LEU A 414 6.88 -24.24 -4.41
CA LEU A 414 5.82 -25.05 -4.99
C LEU A 414 5.65 -26.39 -4.26
N CYS A 415 6.76 -27.07 -3.96
CA CYS A 415 6.77 -28.35 -3.25
C CYS A 415 6.12 -28.21 -1.87
N VAL A 416 6.58 -27.22 -1.09
CA VAL A 416 6.06 -26.96 0.27
C VAL A 416 4.58 -26.60 0.23
N TYR A 417 4.17 -25.73 -0.71
CA TYR A 417 2.78 -25.35 -0.86
C TYR A 417 1.88 -26.55 -1.21
N GLU A 418 2.28 -27.41 -2.14
CA GLU A 418 1.50 -28.59 -2.51
C GLU A 418 1.35 -29.56 -1.34
N GLN A 419 2.41 -29.77 -0.56
CA GLN A 419 2.35 -30.63 0.63
C GLN A 419 1.46 -30.06 1.73
N LEU A 420 1.55 -28.75 1.99
CA LEU A 420 0.65 -28.06 2.92
C LEU A 420 -0.81 -28.21 2.50
N MET A 421 -1.10 -28.02 1.22
CA MET A 421 -2.46 -28.11 0.70
C MET A 421 -2.97 -29.55 0.66
N GLU A 422 -2.11 -30.54 0.42
CA GLU A 422 -2.49 -31.96 0.40
C GLU A 422 -2.81 -32.48 1.80
N GLN A 423 -1.89 -32.34 2.76
CA GLN A 423 -2.11 -32.79 4.15
C GLN A 423 -3.14 -31.92 4.88
N GLY A 424 -3.22 -30.64 4.53
CA GLY A 424 -4.19 -29.72 5.10
C GLY A 424 -5.65 -30.02 4.73
N LYS A 425 -5.93 -30.92 3.77
CA LYS A 425 -7.30 -31.30 3.40
C LYS A 425 -8.08 -31.80 4.60
N ASP A 426 -7.45 -32.63 5.43
CA ASP A 426 -8.09 -33.20 6.64
C ASP A 426 -8.40 -32.12 7.69
N TYR A 427 -7.63 -31.02 7.67
CA TYR A 427 -7.83 -29.87 8.53
C TYR A 427 -8.83 -28.84 7.97
N GLY A 428 -9.24 -28.99 6.69
CA GLY A 428 -10.08 -28.05 5.96
C GLY A 428 -9.31 -26.82 5.48
N ILE A 429 -8.05 -26.99 5.07
CA ILE A 429 -7.19 -25.90 4.59
C ILE A 429 -7.80 -25.20 3.38
N ILE A 430 -7.74 -23.88 3.36
CA ILE A 430 -8.08 -23.09 2.18
C ILE A 430 -7.03 -22.00 1.94
N ASN A 431 -6.97 -21.51 0.71
CA ASN A 431 -6.25 -20.27 0.45
C ASN A 431 -7.07 -19.08 0.94
N ALA A 432 -6.39 -18.06 1.47
CA ALA A 432 -6.99 -16.78 1.83
C ALA A 432 -6.20 -15.62 1.21
N GLY A 433 -6.91 -14.56 0.82
CA GLY A 433 -6.31 -13.39 0.17
C GLY A 433 -5.63 -12.43 1.15
N TYR A 434 -4.65 -11.68 0.63
CA TYR A 434 -3.94 -10.64 1.36
C TYR A 434 -3.50 -9.47 0.48
N LYS A 435 -3.71 -8.22 0.96
CA LYS A 435 -2.77 -7.12 0.74
C LYS A 435 -2.98 -5.94 1.72
N GLU A 436 -1.98 -5.10 1.60
CA GLU A 436 -1.66 -3.81 2.19
C GLU A 436 -2.17 -2.68 1.31
N ILE A 437 -2.79 -1.66 1.88
CA ILE A 437 -3.26 -0.49 1.12
C ILE A 437 -2.48 0.73 1.58
N GLU A 438 -2.37 1.74 0.71
CA GLU A 438 -1.93 3.09 1.09
C GLU A 438 -3.08 4.07 0.88
N PHE A 439 -3.38 4.86 1.90
CA PHE A 439 -4.44 5.86 1.87
C PHE A 439 -3.98 7.08 2.67
N VAL A 440 -3.88 8.24 2.03
CA VAL A 440 -3.63 9.50 2.75
C VAL A 440 -4.50 10.59 2.15
N VAL A 441 -5.14 11.35 3.04
CA VAL A 441 -5.94 12.52 2.72
C VAL A 441 -5.01 13.73 2.64
N LEU A 442 -4.79 14.29 1.44
CA LEU A 442 -4.26 15.65 1.30
C LEU A 442 -5.45 16.59 1.07
N ILE A 443 -5.78 17.42 2.07
CA ILE A 443 -6.73 18.53 1.91
C ILE A 443 -5.99 19.66 1.19
N THR A 444 -6.36 19.94 -0.05
CA THR A 444 -6.71 21.27 -0.63
C THR A 444 -6.74 21.11 -2.15
N VAL A 445 -7.94 21.09 -2.74
CA VAL A 445 -8.24 21.18 -4.18
C VAL A 445 -7.40 20.27 -5.11
N ILE A 446 -7.45 18.95 -4.89
CA ILE A 446 -7.12 17.95 -5.92
C ILE A 446 -8.07 16.77 -5.69
N TYR A 447 -8.83 16.40 -6.72
CA TYR A 447 -9.70 15.22 -6.70
C TYR A 447 -8.89 13.99 -6.29
N LEU A 448 -9.13 13.53 -5.06
CA LEU A 448 -8.23 12.68 -4.30
C LEU A 448 -8.38 11.21 -4.72
N PHE A 449 -7.24 10.57 -5.01
CA PHE A 449 -7.15 9.20 -5.53
C PHE A 449 -7.26 8.19 -4.38
N PHE A 450 -8.48 7.79 -4.07
CA PHE A 450 -8.81 6.82 -3.04
C PHE A 450 -8.67 5.39 -3.58
N VAL A 451 -7.76 4.61 -3.00
CA VAL A 451 -7.58 3.20 -3.33
C VAL A 451 -7.73 2.40 -2.04
N VAL A 452 -8.69 1.49 -2.01
CA VAL A 452 -9.11 0.68 -0.86
C VAL A 452 -9.28 -0.76 -1.36
N SER A 453 -8.80 -1.79 -0.66
CA SER A 453 -9.19 -3.20 -0.88
C SER A 453 -8.58 -4.14 0.18
N TYR A 454 -8.79 -5.46 0.11
CA TYR A 454 -8.29 -6.55 0.99
C TYR A 454 -9.06 -6.68 2.28
N PHE A 455 -9.58 -7.87 2.55
CA PHE A 455 -10.73 -7.95 3.45
C PHE A 455 -10.60 -9.01 4.53
N ALA A 456 -10.05 -10.20 4.27
CA ALA A 456 -9.94 -11.22 5.34
C ALA A 456 -8.87 -10.81 6.37
N GLN A 457 -7.61 -10.68 5.95
CA GLN A 457 -6.52 -10.20 6.81
C GLN A 457 -6.71 -8.75 7.29
N ARG A 458 -7.26 -7.87 6.46
CA ARG A 458 -7.57 -6.49 6.87
C ARG A 458 -8.63 -6.47 7.98
N THR A 459 -9.67 -7.30 7.87
CA THR A 459 -10.66 -7.42 8.95
C THR A 459 -10.02 -7.93 10.23
N LEU A 460 -9.22 -9.01 10.15
CA LEU A 460 -8.52 -9.56 11.32
C LEU A 460 -7.61 -8.52 11.99
N ARG A 461 -6.79 -7.80 11.21
CA ARG A 461 -5.88 -6.78 11.76
C ARG A 461 -6.65 -5.63 12.39
N ILE A 462 -7.75 -5.18 11.77
CA ILE A 462 -8.53 -4.03 12.23
C ILE A 462 -9.26 -4.39 13.51
N GLU A 463 -9.88 -5.58 13.61
CA GLU A 463 -10.48 -6.06 14.85
C GLU A 463 -9.48 -6.11 16.02
N ARG A 464 -8.20 -6.36 15.73
CA ARG A 464 -7.11 -6.41 16.71
C ARG A 464 -6.36 -5.07 16.89
N MET A 465 -6.82 -3.98 16.27
CA MET A 465 -6.20 -2.65 16.35
C MET A 465 -4.73 -2.64 15.89
N TYR A 466 -4.39 -3.48 14.91
CA TYR A 466 -3.08 -3.50 14.28
C TYR A 466 -3.00 -2.40 13.20
N ALA A 467 -2.41 -1.27 13.60
CA ALA A 467 -2.03 -0.17 12.72
C ALA A 467 -1.05 -0.62 11.63
N PHE A 468 -1.23 -0.06 10.43
CA PHE A 468 -0.48 -0.39 9.22
C PHE A 468 0.22 0.87 8.64
N TRP A 469 1.46 0.71 8.18
CA TRP A 469 2.25 1.82 7.63
C TRP A 469 1.73 2.26 6.26
N GLY A 470 1.71 3.58 6.01
CA GLY A 470 1.13 4.19 4.80
C GLY A 470 -0.39 4.41 4.88
N GLN A 471 -1.02 4.04 6.00
CA GLN A 471 -2.43 4.34 6.31
C GLN A 471 -2.62 4.89 7.72
N ASP A 472 -2.27 4.07 8.72
CA ASP A 472 -2.45 4.37 10.13
C ASP A 472 -1.17 4.98 10.73
N ILE A 473 -0.02 4.71 10.09
CA ILE A 473 1.32 5.11 10.52
C ILE A 473 2.07 5.70 9.34
N ASP A 474 2.82 6.78 9.56
CA ASP A 474 3.73 7.39 8.61
C ASP A 474 4.87 8.13 9.32
N LYS A 475 5.64 8.92 8.57
CA LYS A 475 6.77 9.72 9.08
C LYS A 475 6.38 10.78 10.13
N THR A 476 5.09 11.08 10.30
CA THR A 476 4.57 12.07 11.26
C THR A 476 3.94 11.42 12.49
N THR A 477 3.73 10.11 12.45
CA THR A 477 3.08 9.36 13.51
C THR A 477 4.13 8.78 14.44
N THR A 478 3.99 8.97 15.75
CA THR A 478 4.96 8.48 16.75
C THR A 478 4.48 7.21 17.45
N PRO A 479 5.37 6.42 18.08
CA PRO A 479 4.98 5.28 18.92
C PRO A 479 4.01 5.65 20.05
N PHE A 480 4.11 6.87 20.60
CA PHE A 480 3.21 7.35 21.64
C PHE A 480 1.79 7.62 21.12
N ASP A 481 1.65 8.13 19.90
CA ASP A 481 0.32 8.33 19.29
C ASP A 481 -0.44 7.01 19.15
N LEU A 482 0.29 5.90 18.99
CA LEU A 482 -0.25 4.56 18.80
C LEU A 482 -0.45 3.77 20.11
N ASN A 483 -0.10 4.32 21.28
CA ASN A 483 0.04 3.58 22.55
C ASN A 483 0.95 2.34 22.41
N ARG A 484 2.07 2.48 21.68
CA ARG A 484 3.04 1.43 21.39
C ARG A 484 4.41 1.71 22.01
N GLU A 485 4.45 2.48 23.09
CA GLU A 485 5.67 2.79 23.84
C GLU A 485 6.41 1.54 24.34
N PHE A 486 5.68 0.43 24.56
CA PHE A 486 6.26 -0.86 24.94
C PHE A 486 7.16 -1.47 23.85
N ARG A 487 7.11 -0.96 22.61
CA ARG A 487 7.99 -1.35 21.50
C ARG A 487 9.25 -0.50 21.40
N VAL A 488 9.45 0.46 22.31
CA VAL A 488 10.59 1.38 22.31
C VAL A 488 11.45 1.10 23.54
N SER A 489 12.75 0.89 23.32
CA SER A 489 13.72 0.65 24.38
C SER A 489 14.47 1.95 24.70
N PHE A 490 14.00 2.70 25.70
CA PHE A 490 14.62 3.98 26.08
C PHE A 490 16.00 3.85 26.74
N ASP A 491 16.39 2.64 27.13
CA ASP A 491 17.67 2.33 27.79
C ASP A 491 18.89 2.34 26.85
N LYS A 492 18.67 2.52 25.54
CA LYS A 492 19.73 2.59 24.52
C LYS A 492 19.65 3.89 23.73
N GLU A 493 20.69 4.18 22.97
CA GLU A 493 20.68 5.28 21.99
C GLU A 493 20.09 4.80 20.66
N PHE A 494 19.22 5.61 20.05
CA PHE A 494 18.62 5.37 18.75
C PHE A 494 18.09 6.68 18.13
N ILE A 495 17.94 6.70 16.81
CA ILE A 495 17.44 7.88 16.09
C ILE A 495 16.00 8.20 16.51
N GLY A 496 15.73 9.46 16.87
CA GLY A 496 14.41 9.93 17.32
C GLY A 496 14.15 9.79 18.82
N LYS A 497 15.09 9.24 19.60
CA LYS A 497 14.96 9.11 21.07
C LYS A 497 14.65 10.44 21.77
N GLU A 498 15.36 11.50 21.42
CA GLU A 498 15.18 12.82 22.04
C GLU A 498 13.79 13.40 21.80
N ALA A 499 13.27 13.27 20.57
CA ALA A 499 11.92 13.71 20.23
C ALA A 499 10.86 12.93 21.02
N LEU A 500 11.02 11.61 21.16
CA LEU A 500 10.13 10.80 21.98
C LEU A 500 10.19 11.17 23.47
N LEU A 501 11.38 11.43 24.02
CA LEU A 501 11.52 11.89 25.41
C LEU A 501 10.89 13.27 25.62
N ARG A 502 10.98 14.17 24.63
CA ARG A 502 10.31 15.48 24.64
C ARG A 502 8.79 15.30 24.63
N GLN A 503 8.26 14.49 23.71
CA GLN A 503 6.83 14.20 23.60
C GLN A 503 6.28 13.57 24.89
N LYS A 504 7.08 12.71 25.56
CA LYS A 504 6.71 12.13 26.87
C LYS A 504 6.54 13.20 27.95
N LYS A 505 7.33 14.28 27.92
CA LYS A 505 7.25 15.41 28.88
C LYS A 505 6.11 16.37 28.55
N GLU A 506 5.96 16.73 27.28
CA GLU A 506 4.94 17.68 26.80
C GLU A 506 3.53 17.08 26.76
N GLY A 507 3.46 15.75 26.66
CA GLY A 507 2.23 14.98 26.61
C GLY A 507 1.77 14.71 25.18
N ILE A 508 1.10 13.57 25.02
CA ILE A 508 0.54 13.10 23.75
C ILE A 508 -0.51 14.10 23.26
N GLN A 509 -0.53 14.43 21.96
CA GLN A 509 -1.53 15.33 21.34
C GLN A 509 -2.50 14.60 20.41
N LYS A 510 -2.18 13.38 19.97
CA LYS A 510 -3.00 12.55 19.08
C LYS A 510 -3.06 11.13 19.63
N ARG A 511 -4.19 10.44 19.52
CA ARG A 511 -4.33 9.05 19.97
C ARG A 511 -4.97 8.21 18.88
N PHE A 512 -4.36 7.07 18.60
CA PHE A 512 -4.92 6.03 17.76
C PHE A 512 -6.04 5.33 18.52
N ILE A 513 -7.23 5.36 17.95
CA ILE A 513 -8.45 4.77 18.50
C ILE A 513 -9.06 3.80 17.49
N GLN A 514 -9.88 2.90 18.01
CA GLN A 514 -10.78 2.05 17.25
C GLN A 514 -12.21 2.42 17.65
N PHE A 515 -13.13 2.45 16.69
CA PHE A 515 -14.54 2.72 16.92
C PHE A 515 -15.41 1.71 16.17
N LEU A 516 -16.57 1.44 16.75
CA LEU A 516 -17.58 0.53 16.22
C LEU A 516 -18.78 1.37 15.78
N LEU A 517 -19.29 1.14 14.57
CA LEU A 517 -20.50 1.82 14.11
C LEU A 517 -21.71 1.05 14.65
N GLU A 518 -22.43 1.65 15.59
CA GLU A 518 -23.58 1.05 16.26
C GLU A 518 -24.83 1.04 15.38
N ASP A 519 -25.14 2.17 14.75
CA ASP A 519 -26.36 2.39 13.93
C ASP A 519 -26.07 2.29 12.42
N HIS A 520 -25.30 1.29 12.00
CA HIS A 520 -24.98 1.05 10.58
C HIS A 520 -25.66 -0.23 10.08
N ASP A 521 -26.54 -0.10 9.10
CA ASP A 521 -27.10 -1.23 8.37
C ASP A 521 -26.13 -1.65 7.25
N LYS A 522 -25.49 -2.81 7.44
CA LYS A 522 -24.54 -3.36 6.47
C LYS A 522 -25.12 -3.59 5.07
N ASP A 523 -26.44 -3.77 4.90
CA ASP A 523 -27.06 -4.08 3.60
C ASP A 523 -27.69 -2.83 2.94
N ALA A 524 -28.09 -1.82 3.73
CA ALA A 524 -28.73 -0.60 3.22
C ALA A 524 -27.79 0.61 3.15
N ASP A 525 -26.88 0.76 4.11
CA ASP A 525 -26.06 1.96 4.24
C ASP A 525 -24.78 1.89 3.39
N PRO A 526 -24.25 3.04 2.93
CA PRO A 526 -22.90 3.13 2.39
C PRO A 526 -21.89 2.62 3.42
N TRP A 527 -20.93 1.83 2.95
CA TRP A 527 -19.86 1.33 3.79
C TRP A 527 -18.78 2.40 3.97
N PRO A 528 -18.16 2.50 5.15
CA PRO A 528 -16.99 3.33 5.33
C PRO A 528 -15.77 2.61 4.73
N TRP A 529 -14.99 3.31 3.91
CA TRP A 529 -13.87 2.78 3.13
C TRP A 529 -12.51 3.41 3.47
N SER A 530 -12.44 4.29 4.47
CA SER A 530 -11.31 5.17 4.83
C SER A 530 -11.41 6.55 4.16
N GLY A 531 -10.98 7.58 4.88
CA GLY A 531 -11.02 8.98 4.46
C GLY A 531 -12.28 9.73 4.87
N GLU A 532 -13.25 9.06 5.49
CA GLU A 532 -14.43 9.72 6.02
C GLU A 532 -14.03 10.69 7.14
N PRO A 533 -14.61 11.90 7.20
CA PRO A 533 -14.36 12.83 8.28
C PRO A 533 -15.01 12.34 9.59
N ILE A 534 -14.30 12.51 10.70
CA ILE A 534 -14.78 12.20 12.05
C ILE A 534 -15.15 13.52 12.72
N TYR A 535 -16.37 13.57 13.26
CA TYR A 535 -16.85 14.71 14.04
C TYR A 535 -17.17 14.28 15.48
N ARG A 536 -16.84 15.13 16.45
CA ARG A 536 -17.26 15.01 17.85
C ARG A 536 -17.96 16.30 18.25
N ASN A 537 -19.21 16.21 18.70
CA ASN A 537 -20.00 17.38 19.10
C ASN A 537 -20.07 18.48 18.02
N GLY A 538 -20.08 18.11 16.74
CA GLY A 538 -20.06 19.04 15.61
C GLY A 538 -18.67 19.55 15.19
N GLU A 539 -17.60 19.24 15.95
CA GLU A 539 -16.23 19.65 15.64
C GLU A 539 -15.45 18.57 14.90
N PHE A 540 -14.73 18.96 13.85
CA PHE A 540 -13.89 18.06 13.06
C PHE A 540 -12.68 17.56 13.88
N CYS A 541 -12.50 16.25 13.94
CA CYS A 541 -11.52 15.57 14.80
C CYS A 541 -10.41 14.84 14.03
N GLY A 542 -10.57 14.67 12.72
CA GLY A 542 -9.65 13.91 11.86
C GLY A 542 -10.41 13.07 10.84
N PHE A 543 -9.69 12.15 10.22
CA PHE A 543 -10.25 11.23 9.22
C PHE A 543 -10.10 9.79 9.67
N VAL A 544 -11.02 8.94 9.22
CA VAL A 544 -10.88 7.49 9.37
C VAL A 544 -9.69 7.02 8.53
N THR A 545 -8.75 6.30 9.14
CA THR A 545 -7.55 5.80 8.47
C THR A 545 -7.78 4.40 7.87
N SER A 546 -8.38 3.49 8.65
CA SER A 546 -8.71 2.14 8.20
C SER A 546 -10.12 1.75 8.64
N THR A 547 -10.82 0.94 7.84
CA THR A 547 -12.19 0.45 8.11
C THR A 547 -12.34 -1.01 7.75
N ALA A 548 -13.16 -1.80 8.41
CA ALA A 548 -13.55 -3.11 7.91
C ALA A 548 -14.81 -3.59 8.61
N TYR A 549 -15.52 -4.51 7.98
CA TYR A 549 -16.61 -5.21 8.65
C TYR A 549 -16.04 -6.26 9.58
N GLY A 550 -16.13 -6.05 10.90
CA GLY A 550 -15.69 -7.02 11.90
C GLY A 550 -16.63 -8.22 11.94
N PHE A 551 -16.26 -9.34 11.31
CA PHE A 551 -17.11 -10.53 11.26
C PHE A 551 -17.36 -11.16 12.64
N THR A 552 -16.45 -10.98 13.61
CA THR A 552 -16.71 -11.39 15.00
C THR A 552 -17.68 -10.43 15.68
N LEU A 553 -17.54 -9.12 15.42
CA LEU A 553 -18.34 -8.08 16.07
C LEU A 553 -19.72 -7.88 15.40
N GLY A 554 -19.90 -8.37 14.18
CA GLY A 554 -21.13 -8.21 13.41
C GLY A 554 -21.39 -6.78 12.92
N LYS A 555 -20.39 -5.88 12.98
CA LYS A 555 -20.54 -4.44 12.72
C LYS A 555 -19.34 -3.87 11.96
N GLN A 556 -19.51 -2.68 11.38
CA GLN A 556 -18.39 -1.93 10.80
C GLN A 556 -17.47 -1.39 11.90
N VAL A 557 -16.17 -1.58 11.71
CA VAL A 557 -15.10 -1.14 12.60
C VAL A 557 -14.25 -0.14 11.84
N GLY A 558 -13.88 0.96 12.50
CA GLY A 558 -12.92 1.92 11.97
C GLY A 558 -11.78 2.18 12.95
N THR A 559 -10.66 2.65 12.43
CA THR A 559 -9.53 3.16 13.21
C THR A 559 -9.15 4.55 12.74
N SER A 560 -8.60 5.35 13.64
CA SER A 560 -8.11 6.68 13.32
C SER A 560 -7.16 7.19 14.40
N GLY A 561 -6.20 8.02 14.02
CA GLY A 561 -5.50 8.88 14.97
C GLY A 561 -6.22 10.21 15.13
N ILE A 562 -6.88 10.45 16.27
CA ILE A 562 -7.64 11.67 16.55
C ILE A 562 -6.90 12.60 17.52
N SER A 563 -7.11 13.91 17.40
CA SER A 563 -6.53 14.89 18.33
C SER A 563 -7.08 14.72 19.76
N LYS A 564 -6.20 14.78 20.76
CA LYS A 564 -6.46 14.51 22.18
C LYS A 564 -7.46 15.47 22.81
N ILE A 565 -7.59 16.69 22.30
CA ILE A 565 -8.61 17.66 22.75
C ILE A 565 -10.02 17.04 22.66
N MET A 566 -10.18 16.01 21.81
CA MET A 566 -11.43 15.31 21.56
C MET A 566 -11.42 13.81 21.91
N ALA A 567 -10.39 13.28 22.59
CA ALA A 567 -10.22 11.83 22.82
C ALA A 567 -10.54 11.33 24.26
N LYS A 568 -11.26 12.10 25.08
CA LYS A 568 -11.89 11.54 26.31
C LYS A 568 -13.02 10.61 25.88
N VAL A 569 -12.67 9.36 25.62
CA VAL A 569 -13.57 8.21 25.49
C VAL A 569 -13.66 7.55 26.87
N PHE A 570 -14.89 7.32 27.35
CA PHE A 570 -15.17 6.59 28.59
C PHE A 570 -14.94 5.09 28.40
#